data_AF-A0AAD1J2Y9-F1
#
_entry.id   AF-A0AAD1J2Y9-F1
#
_cell.length_a   1.000
_cell.length_b   1.000
_cell.length_c   1.000
_cell.angle_alpha   90.00
_cell.angle_beta   90.00
_cell.angle_gamma   90.00
#
_symmetry.space_group_name_H-M   'P 1'
#
loop_
_entity.id
_entity.type
_entity.pdbx_description
1 polymer ?
#
loop_
_entity_poly.entity_id
_entity_poly.type
_entity_poly.pdbx_seq_one_letter_code
_entity_poly.pdbx_strand_id
1 'polypeptide(L)'
;MEDALRDMWRSVANFAPKLVAFLVILIIGWILAKLIAKAIDKILEKVGFDRAVERGGVKKALARSDYDASTIVSKIIYYALLLIVLQLAFGVFGPNPISELIAGVIAFLPRLLVAVIIIVVAAAIAAAVRDIVSNALSGLSYGRMLANIASIAILGLGAIAALNQVGIALTVTLPVLIAILGTIGGILVVGVGGGLIKPMQQRWEDYLSRAESEGRNMREHLNSRDRETTVLPATAGSPQPGYSPGGGQQGAGQYGYTEGAPRYSNEPQYQSDPRYPSAPQYPNDPGGRTSPTGPPTGPYTSGQPTGYDDPSGGRHTGMPGGQQYPYGGDRGGQQ
;
A
#
# COMPACT_ATOMS: atom_id res chain seq x y z
N MET A 1 38.79 41.69 43.95
CA MET A 1 38.59 40.24 44.19
C MET A 1 37.48 39.99 45.21
N GLU A 2 37.39 40.79 46.27
CA GLU A 2 36.33 40.64 47.29
C GLU A 2 34.91 40.84 46.75
N ASP A 3 34.72 41.78 45.82
CA ASP A 3 33.40 42.01 45.18
C ASP A 3 32.97 40.82 44.32
N ALA A 4 33.90 40.22 43.58
CA ALA A 4 33.63 39.00 42.80
C ALA A 4 33.21 37.83 43.71
N LEU A 5 33.85 37.65 44.87
CA LEU A 5 33.48 36.62 45.84
C LEU A 5 32.10 36.89 46.46
N ARG A 6 31.76 38.15 46.74
CA ARG A 6 30.44 38.54 47.26
C ARG A 6 29.33 38.33 46.24
N ASP A 7 29.59 38.63 44.97
CA ASP A 7 28.63 38.40 43.88
C ASP A 7 28.43 36.92 43.59
N MET A 8 29.50 36.11 43.62
CA MET A 8 29.38 34.65 43.53
C MET A 8 28.58 34.07 44.71
N TRP A 9 28.82 34.54 45.93
CA TRP A 9 28.09 34.11 47.12
C TRP A 9 26.59 34.44 47.03
N ARG A 10 26.24 35.65 46.58
CA ARG A 10 24.85 36.05 46.34
C ARG A 10 24.18 35.19 45.26
N SER A 11 24.90 34.85 44.20
CA SER A 11 24.39 33.97 43.15
C SER A 11 24.07 32.56 43.68
N VAL A 12 24.97 31.99 44.48
CA VAL A 12 24.76 30.68 45.14
C VAL A 12 23.59 30.73 46.12
N ALA A 13 23.49 31.78 46.94
CA ALA A 13 22.39 31.96 47.89
C ALA A 13 21.02 32.05 47.20
N ASN A 14 20.95 32.63 46.00
CA ASN A 14 19.72 32.71 45.20
C ASN A 14 19.42 31.43 44.40
N PHE A 15 20.45 30.61 44.10
CA PHE A 15 20.31 29.36 43.36
C PHE A 15 19.85 28.20 44.25
N ALA A 16 20.33 28.14 45.50
CA ALA A 16 20.05 27.02 46.40
C ALA A 16 18.54 26.78 46.63
N PRO A 17 17.68 27.79 46.88
CA PRO A 17 16.24 27.56 47.03
C PRO A 17 15.58 27.03 45.75
N LYS A 18 16.02 27.52 44.58
CA LYS A 18 15.52 27.07 43.28
C LYS A 18 15.91 25.62 43.00
N LEU A 19 17.12 25.22 43.37
CA LEU A 19 17.58 23.84 43.25
C LEU A 19 16.76 22.91 44.13
N VAL A 20 16.44 23.30 45.37
CA VAL A 20 15.58 22.51 46.25
C VAL A 20 14.18 22.35 45.63
N ALA A 21 13.58 23.43 45.15
CA ALA A 21 12.29 23.37 44.47
C ALA A 21 12.32 22.48 43.21
N PHE A 22 13.37 22.56 42.39
CA PHE A 22 13.60 21.68 41.24
C PHE A 22 13.61 20.20 41.66
N LEU A 23 14.38 19.85 42.69
CA LEU A 23 14.49 18.47 43.18
C LEU A 23 13.16 17.96 43.74
N VAL A 24 12.42 18.80 44.47
CA VAL A 24 11.10 18.44 45.00
C VAL A 24 10.11 18.14 43.87
N ILE A 25 10.05 18.99 42.85
CA ILE A 25 9.20 18.77 41.66
C ILE A 25 9.60 17.48 40.95
N LEU A 26 10.90 17.23 40.78
CA LEU A 26 11.40 16.04 40.11
C LEU A 26 11.02 14.76 40.86
N ILE A 27 11.19 14.73 42.18
CA ILE A 27 10.86 13.57 43.02
C ILE A 27 9.35 13.28 42.98
N ILE A 28 8.53 14.31 43.22
CA ILE A 28 7.07 14.18 43.22
C ILE A 28 6.60 13.74 41.83
N GLY A 29 7.03 14.45 40.79
CA GLY A 29 6.64 14.17 39.42
C GLY A 29 7.08 12.80 38.93
N TRP A 30 8.27 12.33 39.32
CA TRP A 30 8.74 10.98 38.99
C TRP A 30 7.83 9.88 39.56
N ILE A 31 7.41 10.04 40.82
CA ILE A 31 6.47 9.12 41.48
C ILE A 31 5.12 9.12 40.75
N LEU A 32 4.58 10.31 40.45
CA LEU A 32 3.33 10.47 39.71
C LEU A 32 3.40 9.83 38.32
N ALA A 33 4.47 10.11 37.56
CA ALA A 33 4.67 9.56 36.23
C ALA A 33 4.71 8.03 36.25
N LYS A 34 5.41 7.44 37.22
CA LYS A 34 5.46 5.98 37.41
C LYS A 34 4.09 5.39 37.75
N LEU A 35 3.32 6.06 38.60
CA LEU A 35 1.98 5.61 38.99
C LEU A 35 1.01 5.65 37.79
N ILE A 36 1.02 6.75 37.04
CA ILE A 36 0.18 6.92 35.84
C ILE A 36 0.57 5.89 34.77
N ALA A 37 1.86 5.73 34.48
CA ALA A 37 2.31 4.75 33.50
C ALA A 37 1.88 3.32 33.86
N LYS A 38 2.01 2.94 35.14
CA LYS A 38 1.56 1.62 35.62
C LYS A 38 0.04 1.44 35.55
N ALA A 39 -0.73 2.52 35.75
CA ALA A 39 -2.18 2.47 35.59
C ALA A 39 -2.57 2.27 34.12
N ILE A 40 -1.89 2.98 33.21
CA ILE A 40 -2.12 2.85 31.76
C ILE A 40 -1.75 1.45 31.27
N ASP A 41 -0.64 0.90 31.74
CA ASP A 41 -0.20 -0.47 31.42
C ASP A 41 -1.28 -1.50 31.69
N LYS A 42 -1.82 -1.48 32.92
CA LYS A 42 -2.93 -2.35 33.33
C LYS A 42 -4.18 -2.14 32.50
N ILE A 43 -4.47 -0.90 32.09
CA ILE A 43 -5.63 -0.61 31.23
C ILE A 43 -5.41 -1.19 29.84
N LEU A 44 -4.22 -1.03 29.24
CA LEU A 44 -3.86 -1.53 27.92
C LEU A 44 -3.88 -3.06 27.87
N GLU A 45 -3.33 -3.73 28.88
CA GLU A 45 -3.43 -5.18 29.04
C GLU A 45 -4.89 -5.62 29.15
N LYS A 46 -5.70 -4.94 29.97
CA LYS A 46 -7.10 -5.28 30.20
C LYS A 46 -7.97 -5.13 28.95
N VAL A 47 -7.73 -4.12 28.13
CA VAL A 47 -8.44 -3.95 26.84
C VAL A 47 -7.94 -4.91 25.76
N GLY A 48 -6.89 -5.69 26.04
CA GLY A 48 -6.33 -6.66 25.11
C GLY A 48 -5.57 -6.01 23.95
N PHE A 49 -4.90 -4.88 24.21
CA PHE A 49 -4.08 -4.18 23.21
C PHE A 49 -3.04 -5.11 22.58
N ASP A 50 -2.40 -5.96 23.39
CA ASP A 50 -1.40 -6.92 22.91
C ASP A 50 -1.97 -7.85 21.84
N ARG A 51 -3.18 -8.38 22.07
CA ARG A 51 -3.88 -9.24 21.10
C ARG A 51 -4.25 -8.51 19.81
N ALA A 52 -4.59 -7.22 19.90
CA ALA A 52 -4.89 -6.41 18.72
C ALA A 52 -3.64 -6.20 17.85
N VAL A 53 -2.50 -5.91 18.49
CA VAL A 53 -1.20 -5.71 17.82
C VAL A 53 -0.69 -7.01 17.20
N GLU A 54 -0.82 -8.14 17.90
CA GLU A 54 -0.43 -9.46 17.39
C GLU A 54 -1.20 -9.86 16.12
N ARG A 55 -2.50 -9.56 16.07
CA ARG A 55 -3.36 -9.85 14.91
C ARG A 55 -3.07 -8.95 13.72
N GLY A 56 -2.57 -7.73 13.95
CA GLY A 56 -2.26 -6.74 12.92
C GLY A 56 -1.00 -7.03 12.08
N GLY A 57 -0.39 -8.21 12.19
CA GLY A 57 0.80 -8.58 11.40
C GLY A 57 2.11 -7.96 11.91
N VAL A 58 2.07 -7.14 12.96
CA VAL A 58 3.26 -6.56 13.62
C VAL A 58 4.02 -7.62 14.44
N LYS A 59 3.43 -8.82 14.60
CA LYS A 59 4.00 -9.97 15.31
C LYS A 59 5.46 -10.24 14.94
N LYS A 60 5.85 -10.12 13.65
CA LYS A 60 7.23 -10.39 13.21
C LYS A 60 8.24 -9.31 13.62
N ALA A 61 7.77 -8.07 13.81
CA ALA A 61 8.59 -6.95 14.30
C ALA A 61 8.70 -6.96 15.84
N LEU A 62 7.64 -7.37 16.54
CA LEU A 62 7.65 -7.50 18.01
C LEU A 62 8.23 -8.82 18.51
N ALA A 63 8.20 -9.91 17.72
CA ALA A 63 8.71 -11.23 18.14
C ALA A 63 10.21 -11.28 18.45
N ARG A 64 10.97 -10.20 18.17
CA ARG A 64 12.37 -10.05 18.57
C ARG A 64 12.54 -9.34 19.92
N SER A 65 11.45 -8.95 20.58
CA SER A 65 11.43 -8.22 21.84
C SER A 65 10.73 -9.07 22.90
N ASP A 66 11.34 -9.23 24.07
CA ASP A 66 10.73 -9.86 25.25
C ASP A 66 9.64 -9.01 25.91
N TYR A 67 9.35 -7.82 25.37
CA TYR A 67 8.35 -6.89 25.90
C TYR A 67 7.04 -6.96 25.12
N ASP A 68 5.93 -7.03 25.86
CA ASP A 68 4.57 -6.86 25.34
C ASP A 68 4.34 -5.44 24.78
N ALA A 69 3.41 -5.31 23.83
CA ALA A 69 3.14 -4.04 23.17
C ALA A 69 2.59 -2.99 24.15
N SER A 70 1.76 -3.42 25.11
CA SER A 70 1.26 -2.64 26.24
C SER A 70 2.40 -2.07 27.08
N THR A 71 3.36 -2.91 27.49
CA THR A 71 4.54 -2.47 28.27
C THR A 71 5.38 -1.44 27.51
N ILE A 72 5.58 -1.62 26.20
CA ILE A 72 6.32 -0.67 25.37
C ILE A 72 5.61 0.69 25.36
N VAL A 73 4.30 0.71 25.12
CA VAL A 73 3.52 1.94 25.11
C VAL A 73 3.53 2.62 26.48
N SER A 74 3.37 1.86 27.56
CA SER A 74 3.43 2.35 28.94
C SER A 74 4.78 2.99 29.27
N LYS A 75 5.88 2.40 28.79
CA LYS A 75 7.23 3.00 28.92
C LYS A 75 7.36 4.30 28.14
N ILE A 76 6.84 4.37 26.91
CA ILE A 76 6.84 5.61 26.11
C ILE A 76 6.08 6.71 26.86
N ILE A 77 4.91 6.38 27.43
CA ILE A 77 4.11 7.33 28.20
C ILE A 77 4.82 7.74 29.49
N TYR A 78 5.48 6.82 30.19
CA TYR A 78 6.31 7.15 31.35
C TYR A 78 7.38 8.19 31.01
N TYR A 79 8.14 7.98 29.93
CA TYR A 79 9.16 8.95 29.51
C TYR A 79 8.56 10.27 29.04
N ALA A 80 7.42 10.24 28.35
CA ALA A 80 6.69 11.45 27.97
C ALA A 80 6.25 12.27 29.18
N LEU A 81 5.68 11.63 30.21
CA LEU A 81 5.32 12.29 31.47
C LEU A 81 6.55 12.80 32.21
N LEU A 82 7.65 12.03 32.19
CA LEU A 82 8.91 12.45 32.77
C LEU A 82 9.47 13.71 32.11
N LEU A 83 9.33 13.86 30.78
CA LEU A 83 9.70 15.09 30.07
C LEU A 83 8.86 16.27 30.52
N ILE A 84 7.55 16.10 30.72
CA ILE A 84 6.67 17.16 31.25
C ILE A 84 7.11 17.57 32.65
N VAL A 85 7.37 16.61 33.54
CA VAL A 85 7.90 16.86 34.88
C VAL A 85 9.23 17.60 34.80
N LEU A 86 10.11 17.19 33.90
CA LEU A 86 11.42 17.81 33.70
C LEU A 86 11.29 19.25 33.20
N GLN A 87 10.34 19.52 32.29
CA GLN A 87 10.02 20.87 31.82
C GLN A 87 9.57 21.76 32.99
N LEU A 88 8.63 21.27 33.83
CA LEU A 88 8.13 22.00 35.00
C LEU A 88 9.24 22.26 36.02
N ALA A 89 10.11 21.27 36.25
CA ALA A 89 11.23 21.41 37.16
C ALA A 89 12.22 22.47 36.64
N PHE A 90 12.63 22.40 35.37
CA PHE A 90 13.52 23.41 34.78
C PHE A 90 12.89 24.80 34.69
N GLY A 91 11.56 24.89 34.63
CA GLY A 91 10.82 26.15 34.67
C GLY A 91 11.05 26.98 35.95
N VAL A 92 11.45 26.35 37.06
CA VAL A 92 11.81 27.04 38.32
C VAL A 92 12.99 27.99 38.15
N PHE A 93 13.88 27.70 37.20
CA PHE A 93 15.03 28.56 36.90
C PHE A 93 14.68 29.73 35.97
N GLY A 94 13.45 29.80 35.47
CA GLY A 94 13.00 30.78 34.48
C GLY A 94 13.20 30.32 33.03
N PRO A 95 12.98 31.22 32.05
CA PRO A 95 13.19 30.91 30.63
C PRO A 95 14.63 30.45 30.38
N ASN A 96 14.78 29.23 29.87
CA ASN A 96 16.10 28.68 29.57
C ASN A 96 16.05 27.79 28.32
N PRO A 97 17.17 27.69 27.56
CA PRO A 97 17.20 26.89 26.34
C PRO A 97 16.81 25.43 26.54
N ILE A 98 17.15 24.84 27.70
CA ILE A 98 16.84 23.44 28.01
C ILE A 98 15.31 23.23 28.08
N SER A 99 14.60 24.13 28.74
CA SER A 99 13.13 24.10 28.86
C SER A 99 12.44 24.27 27.50
N GLU A 100 13.01 25.08 26.60
CA GLU A 100 12.52 25.26 25.23
C GLU A 100 12.72 23.98 24.39
N LEU A 101 13.89 23.34 24.50
CA LEU A 101 14.14 22.06 23.83
C LEU A 101 13.18 20.98 24.32
N ILE A 102 12.98 20.87 25.64
CA ILE A 102 12.04 19.91 26.22
C ILE A 102 10.61 20.23 25.76
N ALA A 103 10.21 21.50 25.75
CA ALA A 103 8.90 21.91 25.25
C ALA A 103 8.69 21.52 23.78
N GLY A 104 9.73 21.66 22.94
CA GLY A 104 9.72 21.20 21.56
C GLY A 104 9.50 19.69 21.44
N VAL A 105 10.16 18.88 22.28
CA VAL A 105 9.96 17.42 22.32
C VAL A 105 8.56 17.07 22.81
N ILE A 106 8.01 17.79 23.79
CA ILE A 106 6.64 17.56 24.27
C ILE A 106 5.62 17.92 23.18
N ALA A 107 5.82 19.03 22.46
CA ALA A 107 4.99 19.43 21.34
C ALA A 107 5.06 18.44 20.15
N PHE A 108 6.12 17.63 20.08
CA PHE A 108 6.27 16.55 19.12
C PHE A 108 5.42 15.31 19.47
N LEU A 109 5.13 15.04 20.75
CA LEU A 109 4.39 13.85 21.18
C LEU A 109 2.98 13.73 20.55
N PRO A 110 2.14 14.79 20.50
CA PRO A 110 0.83 14.70 19.83
C PRO A 110 0.97 14.40 18.34
N ARG A 111 1.96 15.00 17.67
CA ARG A 111 2.21 14.78 16.24
C ARG A 111 2.64 13.34 15.97
N LEU A 112 3.50 12.80 16.82
CA LEU A 112 3.92 11.41 16.77
C LEU A 112 2.72 10.45 16.92
N LEU A 113 1.80 10.74 17.84
CA LEU A 113 0.59 9.94 18.02
C LEU A 113 -0.28 9.92 16.75
N VAL A 114 -0.51 11.09 16.13
CA VAL A 114 -1.25 11.17 14.86
C VAL A 114 -0.52 10.40 13.76
N ALA A 115 0.81 10.48 13.69
CA ALA A 115 1.60 9.74 12.71
C ALA A 115 1.46 8.22 12.89
N VAL A 116 1.49 7.71 14.12
CA VAL A 116 1.24 6.29 14.41
C VAL A 116 -0.15 5.88 13.94
N ILE A 117 -1.18 6.70 14.20
CA ILE A 117 -2.55 6.45 13.73
C ILE A 117 -2.59 6.37 12.19
N ILE A 118 -1.93 7.30 11.50
CA ILE A 118 -1.84 7.29 10.02
C ILE A 118 -1.22 5.98 9.53
N ILE A 119 -0.12 5.51 10.13
CA ILE A 119 0.51 4.25 9.76
C ILE A 119 -0.45 3.07 9.93
N VAL A 120 -1.15 3.00 11.06
CA VAL A 120 -2.10 1.92 11.36
C VAL A 120 -3.22 1.90 10.33
N VAL A 121 -3.81 3.07 10.04
CA VAL A 121 -4.89 3.20 9.04
C VAL A 121 -4.39 2.83 7.64
N ALA A 122 -3.22 3.34 7.23
CA ALA A 122 -2.63 3.02 5.94
C ALA A 122 -2.31 1.53 5.80
N ALA A 123 -1.82 0.88 6.86
CA ALA A 123 -1.57 -0.55 6.88
C ALA A 123 -2.86 -1.37 6.76
N ALA A 124 -3.93 -0.96 7.44
CA ALA A 124 -5.24 -1.60 7.32
C ALA A 124 -5.80 -1.48 5.88
N ILE A 125 -5.73 -0.29 5.28
CA ILE A 125 -6.14 -0.06 3.89
C ILE A 125 -5.28 -0.89 2.93
N ALA A 126 -3.96 -0.90 3.12
CA ALA A 126 -3.04 -1.64 2.27
C ALA A 126 -3.29 -3.15 2.31
N ALA A 127 -3.64 -3.70 3.48
CA ALA A 127 -4.02 -5.10 3.63
C ALA A 127 -5.35 -5.39 2.92
N ALA A 128 -6.38 -4.57 3.14
CA ALA A 128 -7.66 -4.72 2.48
C ALA A 128 -7.55 -4.65 0.95
N VAL A 129 -6.79 -3.68 0.42
CA VAL A 129 -6.54 -3.55 -1.02
C VAL A 129 -5.79 -4.75 -1.58
N ARG A 130 -4.80 -5.26 -0.85
CA ARG A 130 -4.08 -6.47 -1.25
C ARG A 130 -5.02 -7.66 -1.41
N ASP A 131 -5.92 -7.86 -0.45
CA ASP A 131 -6.87 -8.97 -0.47
C ASP A 131 -7.88 -8.81 -1.61
N ILE A 132 -8.43 -7.60 -1.80
CA ILE A 132 -9.36 -7.30 -2.90
C ILE A 132 -8.69 -7.53 -4.26
N VAL A 133 -7.51 -6.97 -4.49
CA VAL A 133 -6.80 -7.06 -5.78
C VAL A 133 -6.36 -8.50 -6.05
N SER A 134 -5.86 -9.21 -5.04
CA SER A 134 -5.42 -10.59 -5.21
C SER A 134 -6.59 -11.54 -5.51
N ASN A 135 -7.77 -11.29 -4.93
CA ASN A 135 -8.98 -12.07 -5.21
C ASN A 135 -9.57 -11.73 -6.57
N ALA A 136 -9.63 -10.44 -6.93
CA ALA A 136 -10.16 -9.98 -8.21
C ALA A 136 -9.29 -10.45 -9.40
N LEU A 137 -7.97 -10.49 -9.22
CA LEU A 137 -7.01 -10.92 -10.23
C LEU A 137 -6.53 -12.36 -10.01
N SER A 138 -7.28 -13.17 -9.26
CA SER A 138 -6.90 -14.55 -8.92
C SER A 138 -6.76 -15.45 -10.14
N GLY A 139 -7.45 -15.13 -11.24
CA GLY A 139 -7.32 -15.82 -12.54
C GLY A 139 -6.06 -15.47 -13.34
N LEU A 140 -5.26 -14.50 -12.89
CA LEU A 140 -4.03 -14.06 -13.57
C LEU A 140 -2.80 -14.46 -12.76
N SER A 141 -1.79 -15.03 -13.43
CA SER A 141 -0.53 -15.45 -12.78
C SER A 141 0.20 -14.30 -12.07
N TYR A 142 0.00 -13.06 -12.53
CA TYR A 142 0.59 -11.84 -11.99
C TYR A 142 -0.31 -11.08 -11.00
N GLY A 143 -1.54 -11.55 -10.73
CA GLY A 143 -2.49 -10.87 -9.85
C GLY A 143 -1.95 -10.65 -8.43
N ARG A 144 -1.24 -11.63 -7.88
CA ARG A 144 -0.60 -11.53 -6.56
C ARG A 144 0.54 -10.51 -6.53
N MET A 145 1.31 -10.40 -7.62
CA MET A 145 2.39 -9.41 -7.71
C MET A 145 1.82 -7.99 -7.76
N LEU A 146 0.79 -7.75 -8.56
CA LEU A 146 0.09 -6.46 -8.61
C LEU A 146 -0.52 -6.09 -7.27
N ALA A 147 -1.17 -7.03 -6.58
CA ALA A 147 -1.72 -6.81 -5.25
C ALA A 147 -0.64 -6.40 -4.23
N ASN A 148 0.54 -7.05 -4.27
CA ASN A 148 1.66 -6.69 -3.40
C ASN A 148 2.20 -5.28 -3.73
N ILE A 149 2.36 -4.94 -5.02
CA ILE A 149 2.83 -3.61 -5.44
C ILE A 149 1.87 -2.52 -4.97
N ALA A 150 0.56 -2.72 -5.17
CA ALA A 150 -0.47 -1.79 -4.72
C ALA A 150 -0.44 -1.60 -3.20
N SER A 151 -0.33 -2.70 -2.44
CA SER A 151 -0.22 -2.68 -0.98
C SER A 151 1.02 -1.90 -0.51
N ILE A 152 2.18 -2.16 -1.12
CA ILE A 152 3.43 -1.47 -0.81
C ILE A 152 3.35 0.02 -1.16
N ALA A 153 2.71 0.37 -2.28
CA ALA A 153 2.50 1.77 -2.65
C ALA A 153 1.65 2.50 -1.62
N ILE A 154 0.54 1.90 -1.16
CA ILE A 154 -0.32 2.49 -0.11
C ILE A 154 0.44 2.62 1.21
N LEU A 155 1.19 1.59 1.62
CA LEU A 155 2.04 1.66 2.81
C LEU A 155 3.10 2.75 2.69
N GLY A 156 3.74 2.89 1.52
CA GLY A 156 4.72 3.92 1.24
C GLY A 156 4.13 5.33 1.35
N LEU A 157 2.95 5.55 0.77
CA LEU A 157 2.22 6.82 0.88
C LEU A 157 1.82 7.11 2.34
N GLY A 158 1.33 6.10 3.07
CA GLY A 158 1.03 6.22 4.49
C GLY A 158 2.25 6.56 5.34
N ALA A 159 3.39 5.91 5.06
CA ALA A 159 4.66 6.20 5.72
C ALA A 159 5.11 7.64 5.48
N ILE A 160 4.99 8.13 4.24
CA ILE A 160 5.33 9.51 3.90
C ILE A 160 4.37 10.51 4.56
N ALA A 161 3.06 10.22 4.59
CA ALA A 161 2.09 11.04 5.31
C ALA A 161 2.38 11.11 6.82
N ALA A 162 2.77 9.98 7.43
CA ALA A 162 3.18 9.93 8.83
C ALA A 162 4.47 10.72 9.10
N LEU A 163 5.47 10.62 8.21
CA LEU A 163 6.70 11.43 8.28
C LEU A 163 6.40 12.93 8.16
N ASN A 164 5.47 13.30 7.27
CA ASN A 164 5.03 14.68 7.12
C ASN A 164 4.36 15.21 8.41
N GLN A 165 3.52 14.38 9.04
CA GLN A 165 2.85 14.72 10.31
C GLN A 165 3.85 14.98 11.44
N VAL A 166 4.90 14.15 11.51
CA VAL A 166 6.02 14.26 12.45
C VAL A 166 6.83 15.55 12.21
N GLY A 167 6.86 16.07 10.99
CA GLY A 167 7.56 17.31 10.64
C GLY A 167 9.08 17.14 10.49
N ILE A 168 9.58 15.90 10.51
CA ILE A 168 11.00 15.62 10.30
C ILE A 168 11.31 15.70 8.80
N ALA A 169 12.33 16.48 8.44
CA ALA A 169 12.93 16.52 7.10
C ALA A 169 11.93 16.72 5.95
N LEU A 170 10.94 17.60 6.11
CA LEU A 170 9.96 17.92 5.06
C LEU A 170 10.64 18.43 3.77
N THR A 171 11.77 19.12 3.93
CA THR A 171 12.60 19.64 2.83
C THR A 171 13.23 18.56 1.97
N VAL A 172 13.39 17.33 2.49
CA VAL A 172 13.94 16.19 1.75
C VAL A 172 12.83 15.23 1.35
N THR A 173 11.88 14.99 2.24
CA THR A 173 10.81 13.99 2.05
C THR A 173 9.84 14.38 0.93
N LEU A 174 9.42 15.65 0.88
CA LEU A 174 8.44 16.11 -0.12
C LEU A 174 9.01 16.07 -1.54
N PRO A 175 10.24 16.57 -1.83
CA PRO A 175 10.82 16.44 -3.17
C PRO A 175 11.00 15.00 -3.61
N VAL A 176 11.42 14.10 -2.70
CA VAL A 176 11.57 12.67 -3.02
C VAL A 176 10.22 12.04 -3.38
N LEU A 177 9.15 12.36 -2.65
CA LEU A 177 7.79 11.91 -2.98
C LEU A 177 7.38 12.38 -4.38
N ILE A 178 7.54 13.67 -4.66
CA ILE A 178 7.20 14.26 -5.96
C ILE A 178 8.03 13.62 -7.07
N ALA A 179 9.32 13.38 -6.84
CA ALA A 179 10.18 12.73 -7.81
C ALA A 179 9.74 11.28 -8.09
N ILE A 180 9.41 10.49 -7.06
CA ILE A 180 8.94 9.11 -7.24
C ILE A 180 7.59 9.07 -7.95
N LEU A 181 6.62 9.86 -7.49
CA LEU A 181 5.29 9.93 -8.11
C LEU A 181 5.36 10.48 -9.54
N GLY A 182 6.18 11.50 -9.76
CA GLY A 182 6.45 12.07 -11.07
C GLY A 182 7.12 11.06 -12.00
N THR A 183 8.05 10.24 -11.48
CA THR A 183 8.69 9.16 -12.27
C THR A 183 7.68 8.07 -12.63
N ILE A 184 6.89 7.59 -11.67
CA ILE A 184 5.87 6.56 -11.92
C ILE A 184 4.81 7.09 -12.90
N GLY A 185 4.32 8.30 -12.67
CA GLY A 185 3.38 8.98 -13.55
C GLY A 185 3.96 9.17 -14.95
N GLY A 186 5.23 9.61 -15.05
CA GLY A 186 5.94 9.76 -16.31
C GLY A 186 6.10 8.43 -17.07
N ILE A 187 6.50 7.35 -16.38
CA ILE A 187 6.59 6.00 -16.97
C ILE A 187 5.22 5.54 -17.47
N LEU A 188 4.15 5.75 -16.71
CA LEU A 188 2.79 5.39 -17.14
C LEU A 188 2.35 6.21 -18.35
N VAL A 189 2.56 7.53 -18.35
CA VAL A 189 2.23 8.41 -19.47
C VAL A 189 3.01 8.01 -20.73
N VAL A 190 4.30 7.71 -20.62
CA VAL A 190 5.13 7.30 -21.76
C VAL A 190 4.81 5.87 -22.21
N GLY A 191 4.61 4.93 -21.29
CA GLY A 191 4.34 3.52 -21.61
C GLY A 191 2.94 3.31 -22.21
N VAL A 192 1.91 3.85 -21.57
CA VAL A 192 0.53 3.80 -22.04
C VAL A 192 0.35 4.73 -23.24
N GLY A 193 0.81 5.98 -23.11
CA GLY A 193 0.65 7.02 -24.13
C GLY A 193 1.53 6.86 -25.36
N GLY A 194 2.67 6.15 -25.29
CA GLY A 194 3.52 5.84 -26.45
C GLY A 194 3.21 4.50 -27.12
N GLY A 195 2.79 3.49 -26.35
CA GLY A 195 2.50 2.15 -26.86
C GLY A 195 1.10 1.98 -27.47
N LEU A 196 0.11 2.75 -27.02
CA LEU A 196 -1.28 2.62 -27.48
C LEU A 196 -1.67 3.56 -28.63
N ILE A 197 -0.76 4.45 -29.07
CA ILE A 197 -1.06 5.39 -30.17
C ILE A 197 -1.53 4.64 -31.42
N LYS A 198 -0.79 3.60 -31.83
CA LYS A 198 -1.09 2.81 -33.02
C LYS A 198 -2.42 2.03 -32.93
N PRO A 199 -2.70 1.23 -31.88
CA PRO A 199 -3.99 0.53 -31.78
C PRO A 199 -5.18 1.48 -31.59
N MET A 200 -4.96 2.66 -31.00
CA MET A 200 -6.02 3.66 -30.84
C MET A 200 -6.31 4.42 -32.14
N GLN A 201 -5.28 4.66 -32.98
CA GLN A 201 -5.44 5.14 -34.36
C GLN A 201 -6.28 4.16 -35.20
N GLN A 202 -5.94 2.86 -35.14
CA GLN A 202 -6.68 1.82 -35.87
C GLN A 202 -8.16 1.74 -35.49
N ARG A 203 -8.48 1.86 -34.19
CA ARG A 203 -9.88 1.89 -33.74
C ARG A 203 -10.62 3.13 -34.21
N TRP A 204 -9.97 4.28 -34.25
CA TRP A 204 -10.56 5.52 -34.76
C TRP A 204 -10.81 5.45 -36.26
N GLU A 205 -9.90 4.85 -37.02
CA GLU A 205 -10.05 4.61 -38.47
C GLU A 205 -11.25 3.69 -38.77
N ASP A 206 -11.47 2.66 -37.96
CA ASP A 206 -12.65 1.79 -38.05
C ASP A 206 -13.97 2.51 -37.74
N TYR A 207 -13.98 3.42 -36.76
CA TYR A 207 -15.17 4.23 -36.46
C TYR A 207 -15.46 5.28 -37.55
N LEU A 208 -14.42 5.93 -38.07
CA LEU A 208 -14.54 6.93 -39.13
C LEU A 208 -15.00 6.30 -40.46
N SER A 209 -14.46 5.13 -40.81
CA SER A 209 -14.87 4.40 -42.03
C SER A 209 -16.31 3.89 -41.95
N ARG A 210 -16.78 3.47 -40.77
CA ARG A 210 -18.20 3.14 -40.54
C ARG A 210 -19.11 4.35 -40.71
N ALA A 211 -18.74 5.50 -40.13
CA ALA A 211 -19.48 6.74 -40.30
C ALA A 211 -19.53 7.21 -41.76
N GLU A 212 -18.46 6.97 -42.52
CA GLU A 212 -18.42 7.28 -43.96
C GLU A 212 -19.32 6.34 -44.79
N SER A 213 -19.38 5.06 -44.42
CA SER A 213 -20.26 4.08 -45.07
C SER A 213 -21.75 4.35 -44.79
N GLU A 214 -22.09 4.79 -43.58
CA GLU A 214 -23.45 5.24 -43.23
C GLU A 214 -23.83 6.54 -43.95
N GLY A 215 -22.87 7.46 -44.14
CA GLY A 215 -23.06 8.69 -44.90
C GLY A 215 -23.34 8.48 -46.39
N ARG A 216 -22.81 7.41 -47.00
CA ARG A 216 -23.10 7.05 -48.41
C ARG A 216 -24.47 6.39 -48.56
N ASN A 217 -24.83 5.49 -47.66
CA ASN A 217 -26.15 4.85 -47.69
C ASN A 217 -27.27 5.88 -47.46
N MET A 218 -27.13 6.79 -46.49
CA MET A 218 -28.07 7.91 -46.29
C MET A 218 -28.28 8.77 -47.54
N ARG A 219 -27.24 8.98 -48.36
CA ARG A 219 -27.34 9.71 -49.64
C ARG A 219 -28.14 8.95 -50.70
N GLU A 220 -28.07 7.61 -50.74
CA GLU A 220 -28.88 6.79 -51.64
C GLU A 220 -30.36 6.74 -51.25
N HIS A 221 -30.67 6.70 -49.95
CA HIS A 221 -32.04 6.76 -49.43
C HIS A 221 -32.72 8.12 -49.68
N LEU A 222 -31.94 9.20 -49.83
CA LEU A 222 -32.44 10.52 -50.19
C LEU A 222 -32.70 10.62 -51.71
N ASN A 223 -31.84 10.05 -52.56
CA ASN A 223 -32.01 10.06 -54.02
C ASN A 223 -33.15 9.15 -54.53
N SER A 224 -33.55 8.13 -53.77
CA SER A 224 -34.65 7.21 -54.15
C SER A 224 -36.03 7.80 -53.85
N ARG A 225 -36.15 8.71 -52.87
CA ARG A 225 -37.40 9.45 -52.62
C ARG A 225 -37.76 10.42 -53.75
N ASP A 226 -36.77 10.98 -54.45
CA ASP A 226 -37.03 11.90 -55.57
C ASP A 226 -37.47 11.18 -56.85
N ARG A 227 -37.25 9.87 -56.98
CA ARG A 227 -37.60 9.09 -58.20
C ARG A 227 -38.98 8.44 -58.15
N GLU A 228 -39.57 8.24 -56.98
CA GLU A 228 -40.91 7.64 -56.84
C GLU A 228 -42.07 8.62 -57.07
N THR A 229 -41.81 9.93 -57.17
CA THR A 229 -42.89 10.94 -57.25
C THR A 229 -43.36 11.24 -58.70
N THR A 230 -42.77 10.63 -59.75
CA THR A 230 -43.04 11.06 -61.15
C THR A 230 -43.96 10.15 -61.98
N VAL A 231 -44.48 9.02 -61.48
CA VAL A 231 -45.32 8.13 -62.32
C VAL A 231 -46.63 7.74 -61.63
N LEU A 232 -47.71 8.48 -61.90
CA LEU A 232 -49.10 8.07 -61.63
C LEU A 232 -49.95 8.25 -62.90
N PRO A 233 -50.63 7.20 -63.43
CA PRO A 233 -51.73 7.36 -64.35
C PRO A 233 -53.08 7.37 -63.60
N ALA A 234 -53.92 8.32 -63.97
CA ALA A 234 -55.28 8.49 -63.47
C ALA A 234 -56.23 7.42 -64.05
N THR A 235 -57.14 6.87 -63.23
CA THR A 235 -58.39 6.28 -63.74
C THR A 235 -59.50 6.45 -62.71
N ALA A 236 -60.61 7.04 -63.18
CA ALA A 236 -61.83 7.34 -62.46
C ALA A 236 -62.91 6.26 -62.68
N GLY A 237 -63.86 6.12 -61.74
CA GLY A 237 -65.16 5.45 -61.98
C GLY A 237 -65.72 4.65 -60.79
N SER A 238 -66.77 5.17 -60.16
CA SER A 238 -67.63 4.64 -59.07
C SER A 238 -68.78 3.74 -59.61
N PRO A 239 -69.85 3.26 -58.87
CA PRO A 239 -70.25 3.36 -57.44
C PRO A 239 -70.87 2.09 -56.72
N GLN A 240 -71.03 2.21 -55.38
CA GLN A 240 -71.83 1.54 -54.29
C GLN A 240 -73.22 0.85 -54.57
N PRO A 241 -74.04 0.31 -53.58
CA PRO A 241 -73.91 0.11 -52.10
C PRO A 241 -74.51 -1.23 -51.50
N GLY A 242 -74.41 -1.46 -50.17
CA GLY A 242 -75.25 -2.43 -49.45
C GLY A 242 -75.09 -2.51 -47.91
N TYR A 243 -75.84 -1.66 -47.19
CA TYR A 243 -76.42 -1.73 -45.82
C TYR A 243 -75.73 -2.39 -44.58
N SER A 244 -75.71 -1.63 -43.46
CA SER A 244 -75.29 -1.94 -42.07
C SER A 244 -76.41 -2.62 -41.23
N PRO A 245 -76.38 -2.72 -39.86
CA PRO A 245 -75.29 -2.73 -38.86
C PRO A 245 -75.43 -3.86 -37.78
N GLY A 246 -74.41 -4.06 -36.92
CA GLY A 246 -74.67 -4.62 -35.58
C GLY A 246 -73.49 -5.25 -34.83
N GLY A 247 -73.21 -4.72 -33.63
CA GLY A 247 -72.69 -5.49 -32.49
C GLY A 247 -71.17 -5.52 -32.31
N GLY A 248 -70.65 -4.71 -31.38
CA GLY A 248 -69.28 -4.82 -30.90
C GLY A 248 -69.11 -5.92 -29.85
N GLN A 249 -67.89 -6.45 -29.71
CA GLN A 249 -67.28 -6.72 -28.41
C GLN A 249 -65.79 -7.08 -28.55
N GLN A 250 -65.04 -6.62 -27.56
CA GLN A 250 -63.60 -6.72 -27.38
C GLN A 250 -63.24 -8.12 -26.83
N GLY A 251 -62.10 -8.68 -27.21
CA GLY A 251 -61.60 -9.93 -26.65
C GLY A 251 -60.12 -10.12 -26.93
N ALA A 252 -59.34 -10.13 -25.86
CA ALA A 252 -57.88 -10.05 -25.81
C ALA A 252 -57.15 -11.27 -26.43
N GLY A 253 -55.95 -10.99 -26.96
CA GLY A 253 -55.05 -11.98 -27.54
C GLY A 253 -54.43 -12.92 -26.50
N GLN A 254 -54.40 -14.21 -26.86
CA GLN A 254 -53.73 -15.28 -26.13
C GLN A 254 -52.74 -15.93 -27.11
N TYR A 255 -51.45 -15.64 -26.96
CA TYR A 255 -50.38 -16.33 -27.69
C TYR A 255 -49.82 -17.43 -26.80
N GLY A 256 -50.04 -18.68 -27.22
CA GLY A 256 -49.34 -19.85 -26.71
C GLY A 256 -47.96 -19.95 -27.36
N TYR A 257 -46.95 -20.32 -26.57
CA TYR A 257 -45.64 -20.74 -27.06
C TYR A 257 -45.43 -22.21 -26.71
N THR A 258 -45.34 -23.02 -27.74
CA THR A 258 -44.93 -24.42 -27.72
C THR A 258 -43.42 -24.47 -27.95
N GLU A 259 -42.71 -25.03 -26.97
CA GLU A 259 -41.61 -26.01 -27.04
C GLU A 259 -40.80 -26.18 -28.35
N GLY A 260 -39.47 -26.15 -28.22
CA GLY A 260 -38.55 -26.76 -29.21
C GLY A 260 -37.18 -26.11 -29.33
N ALA A 261 -36.21 -26.53 -28.50
CA ALA A 261 -34.78 -26.25 -28.70
C ALA A 261 -34.20 -27.12 -29.84
N PRO A 262 -33.04 -26.75 -30.40
CA PRO A 262 -31.86 -27.55 -30.07
C PRO A 262 -30.62 -26.73 -29.67
N ARG A 263 -29.90 -27.27 -28.67
CA ARG A 263 -28.58 -26.86 -28.24
C ARG A 263 -27.53 -27.28 -29.27
N TYR A 264 -26.61 -26.38 -29.61
CA TYR A 264 -25.34 -26.70 -30.24
C TYR A 264 -24.31 -27.05 -29.15
N SER A 265 -23.88 -28.30 -29.09
CA SER A 265 -22.69 -28.75 -28.37
C SER A 265 -21.66 -29.21 -29.41
N ASN A 266 -20.64 -28.40 -29.67
CA ASN A 266 -19.51 -28.78 -30.49
C ASN A 266 -18.38 -29.27 -29.55
N GLU A 267 -18.23 -30.59 -29.45
CA GLU A 267 -17.01 -31.24 -28.94
C GLU A 267 -16.16 -31.71 -30.15
N PRO A 268 -14.86 -31.39 -30.21
CA PRO A 268 -13.99 -31.92 -31.26
C PRO A 268 -13.64 -33.39 -30.98
N GLN A 269 -13.97 -34.26 -31.92
CA GLN A 269 -13.57 -35.67 -31.88
C GLN A 269 -12.06 -35.81 -32.17
N TYR A 270 -11.33 -36.40 -31.22
CA TYR A 270 -9.95 -36.82 -31.43
C TYR A 270 -9.93 -38.18 -32.14
N GLN A 271 -9.50 -38.16 -33.41
CA GLN A 271 -9.21 -39.35 -34.20
C GLN A 271 -7.97 -40.06 -33.63
N SER A 272 -8.14 -41.30 -33.14
CA SER A 272 -7.05 -42.12 -32.60
C SER A 272 -6.21 -42.75 -33.72
N ASP A 273 -4.91 -42.43 -33.75
CA ASP A 273 -3.90 -43.02 -34.64
C ASP A 273 -3.49 -44.44 -34.16
N PRO A 274 -3.61 -45.50 -34.99
CA PRO A 274 -3.45 -46.89 -34.56
C PRO A 274 -1.99 -47.37 -34.33
N ARG A 275 -1.02 -46.48 -34.10
CA ARG A 275 0.41 -46.86 -33.95
C ARG A 275 0.92 -47.00 -32.52
N TYR A 276 0.04 -46.97 -31.51
CA TYR A 276 0.44 -47.16 -30.11
C TYR A 276 -0.43 -48.24 -29.44
N PRO A 277 0.17 -49.30 -28.87
CA PRO A 277 -0.57 -50.26 -28.06
C PRO A 277 -0.95 -49.62 -26.70
N SER A 278 -2.21 -49.80 -26.31
CA SER A 278 -2.81 -49.30 -25.07
C SER A 278 -2.10 -49.84 -23.82
N ALA A 279 -1.90 -48.98 -22.82
CA ALA A 279 -1.41 -49.39 -21.50
C ALA A 279 -2.44 -50.28 -20.76
N PRO A 280 -2.01 -51.26 -19.94
CA PRO A 280 -2.92 -52.16 -19.24
C PRO A 280 -3.72 -51.42 -18.14
N GLN A 281 -5.02 -51.70 -18.09
CA GLN A 281 -5.92 -51.24 -17.03
C GLN A 281 -5.69 -52.06 -15.75
N TYR A 282 -5.44 -51.37 -14.63
CA TYR A 282 -5.39 -52.01 -13.31
C TYR A 282 -6.81 -52.23 -12.77
N PRO A 283 -7.09 -53.39 -12.16
CA PRO A 283 -8.36 -53.63 -11.46
C PRO A 283 -8.54 -52.69 -10.26
N ASN A 284 -9.75 -52.13 -10.11
CA ASN A 284 -10.14 -51.38 -8.93
C ASN A 284 -10.30 -52.34 -7.73
N ASP A 285 -9.51 -52.12 -6.67
CA ASP A 285 -9.65 -52.83 -5.40
C ASP A 285 -10.44 -51.96 -4.39
N PRO A 286 -11.61 -52.41 -3.90
CA PRO A 286 -12.43 -51.68 -2.94
C PRO A 286 -12.11 -52.14 -1.51
N GLY A 287 -11.35 -51.36 -0.73
CA GLY A 287 -11.19 -51.68 0.68
C GLY A 287 -10.21 -50.79 1.44
N GLY A 288 -10.62 -50.34 2.62
CA GLY A 288 -9.94 -49.38 3.48
C GLY A 288 -8.53 -49.79 3.91
N ARG A 289 -7.66 -48.78 4.00
CA ARG A 289 -6.26 -48.87 4.45
C ARG A 289 -6.14 -49.11 5.95
N THR A 290 -5.40 -50.15 6.31
CA THR A 290 -4.45 -50.21 7.43
C THR A 290 -3.13 -50.68 6.79
N SER A 291 -1.91 -50.20 7.06
CA SER A 291 -1.22 -49.99 8.33
C SER A 291 0.12 -49.21 8.05
N PRO A 292 1.23 -49.34 8.82
CA PRO A 292 1.94 -48.19 9.39
C PRO A 292 3.45 -48.15 9.01
N THR A 293 4.21 -47.29 9.71
CA THR A 293 5.66 -47.43 10.01
C THR A 293 6.68 -47.52 8.87
N GLY A 294 7.56 -46.52 8.79
CA GLY A 294 8.90 -46.65 8.19
C GLY A 294 10.01 -46.67 9.26
N PRO A 295 11.09 -47.45 9.07
CA PRO A 295 12.36 -47.27 9.80
C PRO A 295 13.59 -47.26 8.84
N PRO A 296 14.84 -47.11 9.31
CA PRO A 296 15.38 -46.28 10.40
C PRO A 296 16.57 -45.39 9.95
N THR A 297 16.88 -44.33 10.71
CA THR A 297 18.14 -43.57 10.62
C THR A 297 19.18 -44.16 11.58
N GLY A 298 20.34 -44.56 11.06
CA GLY A 298 21.51 -44.99 11.84
C GLY A 298 22.51 -43.85 12.10
N PRO A 299 23.33 -43.92 13.16
CA PRO A 299 24.13 -42.79 13.65
C PRO A 299 25.64 -42.97 13.40
N TYR A 300 26.38 -41.91 13.05
CA TYR A 300 27.83 -41.87 13.30
C TYR A 300 28.33 -40.46 13.65
N THR A 301 29.21 -40.48 14.64
CA THR A 301 29.81 -39.40 15.42
C THR A 301 31.25 -39.16 14.94
N SER A 302 31.67 -37.88 14.95
CA SER A 302 33.02 -37.28 15.03
C SER A 302 34.30 -37.99 14.54
N GLY A 303 35.13 -37.26 13.79
CA GLY A 303 36.57 -37.50 13.63
C GLY A 303 37.27 -36.38 12.86
N GLN A 304 38.39 -35.88 13.38
CA GLN A 304 39.13 -34.66 13.01
C GLN A 304 40.26 -34.97 11.96
N PRO A 305 41.27 -34.10 11.71
CA PRO A 305 41.50 -33.34 10.48
C PRO A 305 42.63 -33.84 9.55
N THR A 306 42.60 -33.42 8.28
CA THR A 306 43.74 -33.39 7.35
C THR A 306 43.52 -32.17 6.43
N GLY A 307 44.39 -31.16 6.34
CA GLY A 307 45.81 -31.26 6.07
C GLY A 307 46.01 -31.34 4.56
N TYR A 308 45.98 -30.19 3.87
CA TYR A 308 46.47 -30.06 2.50
C TYR A 308 47.05 -28.67 2.28
N ASP A 309 48.37 -28.69 2.10
CA ASP A 309 49.23 -27.63 1.58
C ASP A 309 48.88 -27.31 0.11
N ASP A 310 48.89 -26.03 -0.25
CA ASP A 310 49.23 -25.60 -1.62
C ASP A 310 50.06 -24.31 -1.56
N PRO A 311 51.32 -24.33 -2.05
CA PRO A 311 52.25 -23.21 -2.00
C PRO A 311 52.20 -22.37 -3.28
N SER A 312 51.87 -21.09 -3.17
CA SER A 312 52.26 -20.10 -4.17
C SER A 312 52.55 -18.75 -3.50
N GLY A 313 53.85 -18.55 -3.25
CA GLY A 313 54.41 -17.26 -2.84
C GLY A 313 54.32 -16.24 -3.97
N GLY A 314 54.09 -14.98 -3.62
CA GLY A 314 53.90 -13.94 -4.63
C GLY A 314 53.77 -12.51 -4.11
N ARG A 315 54.70 -12.09 -3.25
CA ARG A 315 55.21 -10.71 -3.06
C ARG A 315 54.22 -9.59 -2.68
N HIS A 316 54.40 -9.17 -1.42
CA HIS A 316 54.34 -7.77 -1.01
C HIS A 316 55.17 -6.85 -1.91
N THR A 317 54.56 -5.75 -2.34
CA THR A 317 55.24 -4.50 -2.66
C THR A 317 54.33 -3.37 -2.18
N GLY A 318 54.82 -2.62 -1.19
CA GLY A 318 54.23 -1.35 -0.78
C GLY A 318 54.77 -0.19 -1.62
N MET A 319 54.41 1.01 -1.16
CA MET A 319 54.82 2.37 -1.56
C MET A 319 53.85 3.11 -2.51
N PRO A 320 53.89 4.46 -2.55
CA PRO A 320 53.75 5.40 -1.43
C PRO A 320 52.82 6.58 -1.83
N GLY A 321 52.69 7.59 -0.95
CA GLY A 321 51.74 8.68 -1.04
C GLY A 321 51.92 9.76 -2.13
N GLY A 322 51.01 10.73 -2.06
CA GLY A 322 50.80 11.87 -2.96
C GLY A 322 49.36 11.85 -3.48
N GLN A 323 48.55 12.90 -3.53
CA GLN A 323 48.80 14.33 -3.46
C GLN A 323 47.56 15.04 -2.91
N GLN A 324 47.80 16.10 -2.15
CA GLN A 324 46.81 17.13 -1.80
C GLN A 324 46.49 17.95 -3.05
N TYR A 325 45.22 18.27 -3.27
CA TYR A 325 44.80 19.35 -4.17
C TYR A 325 44.02 20.40 -3.37
N PRO A 326 44.55 21.63 -3.24
CA PRO A 326 43.77 22.81 -2.98
C PRO A 326 43.61 23.61 -4.28
N TYR A 327 42.37 23.90 -4.67
CA TYR A 327 42.00 24.92 -5.65
C TYR A 327 40.73 25.55 -5.07
N GLY A 328 40.66 26.82 -4.66
CA GLY A 328 41.30 28.00 -5.23
C GLY A 328 40.30 28.64 -6.18
N GLY A 329 39.42 29.52 -5.67
CA GLY A 329 38.36 30.17 -6.45
C GLY A 329 37.87 31.44 -5.79
N ASP A 330 38.54 32.54 -6.13
CA ASP A 330 38.21 33.95 -5.93
C ASP A 330 36.71 34.29 -5.91
N ARG A 331 36.30 35.12 -4.94
CA ARG A 331 35.45 36.29 -5.17
C ARG A 331 35.79 37.41 -4.18
N GLY A 332 36.47 38.43 -4.70
CA GLY A 332 36.41 39.78 -4.16
C GLY A 332 35.08 40.48 -4.53
N GLY A 333 34.84 41.63 -3.90
CA GLY A 333 33.74 42.57 -4.18
C GLY A 333 32.86 42.81 -2.95
N GLN A 334 33.18 43.79 -2.10
CA GLN A 334 32.63 45.16 -2.16
C GLN A 334 31.10 45.21 -2.00
N GLN A 335 30.62 45.44 -0.77
CA GLN A 335 29.85 46.62 -0.33
C GLN A 335 29.41 46.45 1.12
#